data_AF-A0A9E8MVH6-F1
#
_entry.id   AF-A0A9E8MVH6-F1
#
_cell.length_a   1.000
_cell.length_b   1.000
_cell.length_c   1.000
_cell.angle_alpha   90.00
_cell.angle_beta   90.00
_cell.angle_gamma   90.00
#
_symmetry.space_group_name_H-M   'P 1'
#
loop_
_entity.id
_entity.type
_entity.pdbx_description
1 polymer ?
#
loop_
_entity_poly.entity_id
_entity_poly.type
_entity_poly.pdbx_seq_one_letter_code
_entity_poly.pdbx_strand_id
1 'polypeptide(L)'
;MGRPTNCSEHWIEQSTKPYSLTNKFYGIAYGMLWNVLIPNENRQTKSFYHTGTGVHMLGIYPGSNLVLIHRVNTERHYTFNKGDFYKIIAMVWDSKED
;
A
#
# COMPACT_ATOMS: atom_id res chain seq x y z
N MET A 1 30.78 -8.72 -11.25
CA MET A 1 29.44 -8.20 -11.57
C MET A 1 28.77 -7.79 -10.27
N GLY A 2 28.60 -6.48 -10.04
CA GLY A 2 27.86 -5.98 -8.88
C GLY A 2 26.38 -6.32 -9.05
N ARG A 3 25.74 -6.88 -8.01
CA ARG A 3 24.28 -7.01 -7.98
C ARG A 3 23.70 -5.60 -8.14
N PRO A 4 22.68 -5.37 -8.99
CA PRO A 4 22.08 -4.06 -9.11
C PRO A 4 21.54 -3.66 -7.74
N THR A 5 22.13 -2.61 -7.15
CA THR A 5 21.62 -2.01 -5.93
C THR A 5 20.29 -1.36 -6.27
N ASN A 6 19.24 -1.94 -5.71
CA ASN A 6 17.87 -1.46 -5.65
C ASN A 6 17.84 0.06 -5.30
N CYS A 7 16.79 0.78 -5.71
CA CYS A 7 16.61 2.23 -5.48
C CYS A 7 17.18 2.74 -4.14
N SER A 8 17.90 3.87 -4.15
CA SER A 8 18.46 4.44 -2.92
C SER A 8 17.37 4.87 -1.93
N GLU A 9 17.69 4.88 -0.63
CA GLU A 9 16.77 5.33 0.42
C GLU A 9 16.23 6.73 0.15
N HIS A 10 17.10 7.62 -0.35
CA HIS A 10 16.71 8.97 -0.77
C HIS A 10 15.58 8.95 -1.83
N TRP A 11 15.67 8.07 -2.84
CA TRP A 11 14.63 7.95 -3.86
C TRP A 11 13.31 7.39 -3.31
N ILE A 12 13.37 6.47 -2.34
CA ILE A 12 12.17 5.98 -1.66
C ILE A 12 11.52 7.11 -0.86
N GLU A 13 12.30 7.92 -0.16
CA GLU A 13 11.78 9.06 0.60
C GLU A 13 11.14 10.11 -0.32
N GLN A 14 11.83 10.52 -1.38
CA GLN A 14 11.31 11.51 -2.33
C GLN A 14 10.05 11.01 -3.04
N SER A 15 10.08 9.77 -3.57
CA SER A 15 8.94 9.24 -4.33
C SER A 15 7.68 9.06 -3.48
N THR A 16 7.85 8.81 -2.18
CA THR A 16 6.74 8.63 -1.26
C THR A 16 6.39 9.87 -0.45
N LYS A 17 7.07 11.01 -0.64
CA LYS A 17 6.75 12.26 0.04
C LYS A 17 5.32 12.71 -0.32
N PRO A 18 4.46 13.09 0.64
CA PRO A 18 3.12 13.57 0.32
C PRO A 18 3.20 14.98 -0.29
N TYR A 19 2.85 15.12 -1.57
CA TYR A 19 2.83 16.42 -2.27
C TYR A 19 1.43 17.05 -2.29
N SER A 20 0.37 16.26 -2.20
CA SER A 20 -1.00 16.77 -2.23
C SER A 20 -1.92 15.94 -1.36
N LEU A 21 -2.71 16.60 -0.49
CA LEU A 21 -3.74 15.92 0.29
C LEU A 21 -4.92 15.58 -0.62
N THR A 22 -5.16 14.29 -0.83
CA THR A 22 -6.26 13.80 -1.68
C THR A 22 -7.50 13.47 -0.86
N ASN A 23 -7.33 13.09 0.40
CA ASN A 23 -8.43 12.89 1.32
C ASN A 23 -8.02 13.22 2.76
N LYS A 24 -8.42 14.42 3.22
CA LYS A 24 -8.08 14.92 4.55
C LYS A 24 -8.67 14.06 5.67
N PHE A 25 -9.91 13.57 5.52
CA PHE A 25 -10.61 12.81 6.55
C PHE A 25 -9.92 11.47 6.83
N TYR A 26 -9.44 10.78 5.79
CA TYR A 26 -8.75 9.49 5.93
C TYR A 26 -7.22 9.62 6.07
N GLY A 27 -6.69 10.85 6.05
CA GLY A 27 -5.24 11.10 6.09
C GLY A 27 -4.51 10.53 4.87
N ILE A 28 -5.09 10.68 3.67
CA ILE A 28 -4.53 10.19 2.41
C ILE A 28 -3.97 11.37 1.61
N ALA A 29 -2.74 11.21 1.17
CA ALA A 29 -2.07 12.12 0.24
C ALA A 29 -1.61 11.36 -1.00
N TYR A 30 -1.12 12.12 -1.98
CA TYR A 30 -0.48 11.60 -3.17
C TYR A 30 0.98 12.04 -3.23
N GLY A 31 1.86 11.07 -3.48
CA GLY A 31 3.29 11.25 -3.72
C GLY A 31 3.63 11.24 -5.21
N MET A 32 4.87 10.92 -5.57
CA MET A 32 5.24 10.66 -6.96
C MET A 32 4.80 9.24 -7.32
N LEU A 33 3.51 9.09 -7.71
CA LEU A 33 2.84 7.84 -8.13
C LEU A 33 2.35 6.92 -7.00
N TRP A 34 2.42 7.37 -5.76
CA TRP A 34 1.94 6.61 -4.60
C TRP A 34 0.76 7.30 -3.92
N ASN A 35 -0.24 6.54 -3.50
CA ASN A 35 -1.07 7.00 -2.39
C ASN A 35 -0.27 6.84 -1.10
N VAL A 36 -0.28 7.87 -0.28
CA VAL A 36 0.51 7.96 0.95
C VAL A 36 -0.46 8.06 2.11
N LEU A 37 -0.43 7.06 2.99
CA LEU A 37 -1.12 7.08 4.26
C LEU A 37 -0.28 7.87 5.26
N ILE A 38 -0.76 9.06 5.60
CA ILE A 38 -0.09 9.94 6.55
C ILE A 38 -0.26 9.35 7.97
N PRO A 39 0.81 9.33 8.78
CA PRO A 39 0.70 8.96 10.18
C PRO A 39 -0.30 9.83 10.94
N ASN A 40 -1.04 9.23 11.87
CA ASN A 40 -1.96 9.92 12.77
C ASN A 40 -2.05 9.14 14.09
N GLU A 41 -2.94 9.57 15.00
CA GLU A 41 -3.13 8.95 16.32
C GLU A 41 -3.40 7.43 16.26
N ASN A 42 -4.08 6.97 15.20
CA ASN A 42 -4.44 5.56 14.99
C ASN A 42 -3.45 4.81 14.07
N ARG A 43 -2.43 5.51 13.52
CA ARG A 43 -1.47 4.97 12.55
C ARG A 43 -0.12 5.62 12.75
N GLN A 44 0.76 4.95 13.50
CA GLN A 44 2.04 5.54 13.88
C GLN A 44 3.05 5.61 12.73
N THR A 45 2.93 4.73 11.73
CA THR A 45 3.92 4.62 10.64
C THR A 45 3.32 4.97 9.29
N LYS A 46 4.13 5.60 8.44
CA LYS A 46 3.77 5.92 7.06
C LYS A 46 3.60 4.62 6.27
N SER A 47 2.68 4.59 5.33
CA SER A 47 2.50 3.45 4.42
C SER A 47 2.13 3.95 3.02
N PHE A 48 2.39 3.14 2.02
CA PHE A 48 2.23 3.52 0.62
C PHE A 48 1.40 2.47 -0.09
N TYR A 49 0.55 2.89 -1.02
CA TYR A 49 -0.19 1.94 -1.81
C TYR A 49 -0.57 2.46 -3.19
N HIS A 50 -0.89 1.53 -4.07
CA HIS A 50 -1.56 1.80 -5.33
C HIS A 50 -2.66 0.76 -5.54
N THR A 51 -3.76 1.19 -6.16
CA THR A 51 -4.87 0.30 -6.53
C THR A 51 -4.98 0.24 -8.04
N GLY A 52 -5.41 -0.90 -8.56
CA GLY A 52 -5.72 -1.09 -9.97
C GLY A 52 -7.14 -1.63 -10.18
N THR A 53 -7.46 -1.91 -11.43
CA THR A 53 -8.76 -2.46 -11.86
C THR A 53 -9.13 -3.72 -11.08
N GLY A 54 -10.41 -3.94 -10.82
CA GLY A 54 -10.87 -5.19 -10.20
C GLY A 54 -10.32 -5.44 -8.79
N VAL A 55 -10.02 -4.38 -8.02
CA VAL A 55 -9.44 -4.42 -6.66
C VAL A 55 -7.98 -4.89 -6.57
N HIS A 56 -7.20 -4.83 -7.65
CA HIS A 56 -5.74 -4.95 -7.53
C HIS A 56 -5.20 -3.99 -6.47
N MET A 57 -4.29 -4.47 -5.62
CA MET A 57 -3.61 -3.65 -4.63
C MET A 57 -2.15 -4.02 -4.50
N LEU A 58 -1.30 -3.00 -4.40
CA LEU A 58 0.04 -3.09 -3.85
C LEU A 58 0.09 -2.18 -2.62
N GLY A 59 0.37 -2.75 -1.45
CA GLY A 59 0.55 -2.05 -0.19
C GLY A 59 1.95 -2.29 0.39
N ILE A 60 2.61 -1.23 0.82
CA ILE A 60 3.93 -1.26 1.44
C ILE A 60 3.81 -0.67 2.85
N TYR A 61 4.19 -1.45 3.86
CA TYR A 61 4.08 -1.12 5.28
C TYR A 61 5.47 -1.22 5.94
N PRO A 62 6.33 -0.19 5.80
CA PRO A 62 7.70 -0.23 6.32
C PRO A 62 7.75 -0.46 7.83
N GLY A 63 6.84 0.18 8.58
CA GLY A 63 6.73 0.02 10.04
C GLY A 63 6.38 -1.38 10.52
N SER A 64 5.96 -2.26 9.61
CA SER A 64 5.64 -3.66 9.88
C SER A 64 6.53 -4.64 9.13
N ASN A 65 7.55 -4.15 8.42
CA ASN A 65 8.36 -4.95 7.50
C ASN A 65 7.51 -5.84 6.56
N LEU A 66 6.40 -5.29 6.04
CA LEU A 66 5.40 -6.03 5.27
C LEU A 66 5.15 -5.39 3.91
N VAL A 67 5.05 -6.23 2.88
CA VAL A 67 4.52 -5.86 1.56
C VAL A 67 3.35 -6.79 1.24
N LEU A 68 2.19 -6.20 0.94
CA LEU A 68 0.99 -6.93 0.54
C LEU A 68 0.72 -6.70 -0.94
N ILE A 69 0.59 -7.79 -1.69
CA ILE A 69 0.23 -7.76 -3.11
C ILE A 69 -1.04 -8.57 -3.28
N HIS A 70 -2.12 -7.92 -3.70
CA HIS A 70 -3.35 -8.58 -4.09
C HIS A 70 -3.54 -8.45 -5.59
N ARG A 71 -3.54 -9.60 -6.27
CA ARG A 71 -3.86 -9.68 -7.70
C ARG A 71 -5.09 -10.55 -7.92
N VAL A 72 -6.02 -10.02 -8.69
CA VAL A 72 -7.17 -10.75 -9.20
C VAL A 72 -6.97 -11.07 -10.68
N ASN A 73 -7.65 -12.10 -11.18
CA ASN A 73 -7.71 -12.33 -12.61
C ASN A 73 -8.86 -11.50 -13.20
N THR A 74 -8.54 -10.34 -13.80
CA THR A 74 -9.51 -9.44 -14.42
C THR A 74 -9.91 -9.83 -15.84
N GLU A 75 -9.27 -10.86 -16.42
CA GLU A 75 -9.54 -11.30 -17.81
C GLU A 75 -10.66 -12.35 -17.88
N ARG A 76 -11.17 -12.81 -16.73
CA ARG A 76 -12.25 -13.79 -16.64
C ARG A 76 -13.55 -13.11 -16.19
N HIS A 77 -14.69 -13.73 -16.52
CA HIS A 77 -16.04 -13.26 -16.13
C HIS A 77 -16.34 -13.33 -14.61
N TYR A 78 -15.34 -13.59 -13.77
CA TYR A 78 -15.51 -13.63 -12.32
C TYR A 78 -15.26 -12.24 -11.73
N THR A 79 -16.24 -11.70 -11.01
CA THR A 79 -16.09 -10.43 -10.29
C THR A 79 -15.68 -10.70 -8.85
N PHE A 80 -14.45 -10.33 -8.50
CA PHE A 80 -14.00 -10.38 -7.12
C PHE A 80 -14.70 -9.28 -6.29
N ASN A 81 -15.31 -9.65 -5.16
CA ASN A 81 -16.05 -8.71 -4.32
C ASN A 81 -15.11 -7.91 -3.42
N LYS A 82 -15.28 -6.59 -3.36
CA LYS A 82 -14.47 -5.69 -2.52
C LYS A 82 -14.56 -6.00 -1.02
N GLY A 83 -15.70 -6.52 -0.55
CA GLY A 83 -15.88 -6.98 0.83
C GLY A 83 -14.95 -8.14 1.17
N ASP A 84 -14.76 -9.09 0.26
CA ASP A 84 -13.83 -10.21 0.48
C ASP A 84 -12.37 -9.74 0.49
N PHE A 85 -12.06 -8.67 -0.24
CA PHE A 85 -10.74 -8.06 -0.20
C PHE A 85 -10.41 -7.53 1.21
N TYR A 86 -11.35 -6.82 1.84
CA TYR A 86 -11.16 -6.33 3.21
C TYR A 86 -11.00 -7.46 4.23
N LYS A 87 -11.72 -8.58 4.04
CA LYS A 87 -11.53 -9.77 4.89
C LYS A 87 -10.12 -10.34 4.75
N ILE A 88 -9.60 -10.44 3.53
CA ILE A 88 -8.23 -10.90 3.29
C ILE A 88 -7.22 -9.98 3.98
N ILE A 89 -7.38 -8.66 3.84
CA ILE A 89 -6.51 -7.71 4.54
C ILE A 89 -6.57 -7.96 6.05
N ALA A 90 -7.75 -8.06 6.65
CA ALA A 90 -7.91 -8.31 8.08
C ALA A 90 -7.18 -9.59 8.51
N MET A 91 -7.39 -10.70 7.80
CA MET A 91 -6.73 -11.98 8.10
C MET A 91 -5.20 -11.91 8.03
N VAL A 92 -4.63 -11.12 7.11
CA VAL A 92 -3.16 -10.91 7.04
C VAL A 92 -2.64 -10.12 8.25
N TRP A 93 -3.41 -9.15 8.74
CA TRP A 93 -3.03 -8.39 9.93
C TRP A 93 -3.21 -9.19 11.22
N ASP A 94 -4.26 -10.01 11.29
CA ASP A 94 -4.54 -10.90 12.41
C ASP A 94 -3.53 -12.06 12.51
N SER A 95 -2.83 -12.40 11.42
CA SER A 95 -1.82 -13.46 11.41
C SER A 95 -0.45 -13.03 11.94
N LYS A 96 -0.31 -11.78 12.40
CA LYS A 96 0.93 -11.35 13.04
C LYS A 96 1.03 -12.01 14.41
N GLU A 97 2.06 -12.83 14.60
CA GLU A 97 2.46 -13.30 15.93
C GLU A 97 3.11 -12.13 16.71
N ASP A 98 2.81 -12.03 18.00
CA ASP A 98 3.35 -11.03 18.93
C ASP A 98 4.84 -11.24 19.23
#